data_AF-A0AAI9I3N8-F1
#
_entry.id   AF-A0AAI9I3N8-F1
#
_cell.length_a   1.000
_cell.length_b   1.000
_cell.length_c   1.000
_cell.angle_alpha   90.00
_cell.angle_beta   90.00
_cell.angle_gamma   90.00
#
_symmetry.space_group_name_H-M   'P 1'
#
loop_
_entity.id
_entity.type
_entity.pdbx_description
1 polymer ?
#
loop_
_entity_poly.entity_id
_entity_poly.type
_entity_poly.pdbx_seq_one_letter_code
_entity_poly.pdbx_strand_id
1 'polypeptide(L)'
;MKKLQRLIVKVKSRYLLINDGLSINIKDCIREDNPLKNLYFIPAMPDSFIRNNNKNNKVNTKSLVGIYYACIKKEMNEEQLNATINALSMLPYFDYIQKIPETSPLPPAVSINNTFCDSPNFTHYQDYKYGNRGHYYGIDMMYAWSLGIAGQGVRIAVIDWGFNFNHIDLKSARFVELIPLSKHEFDYHGTNVVGVLYAKNNESGITGMVYDADVVYGVTEFTEGYSTRPTNIAIGLEQLRAGDVFLFEMQEYYGEPADYNKAIWDMIKAATDAGIIVVATAGNGNWDLDSEQFADYRSWGDNGVIMVGAGTKIGRNKCSFSNYGTRVHVQGWGDWTVVTTGIGDLYDGVPAGDNDYTHTFAGTSSAGAIVTSAVVAIQSWYKRATNHVLYPLEMRNLLIETGLAQGNEVRGHIGALPNIRNAIEKLKRVIIYFDIKNDEDIYANDIKGYLQEHEVVIINLSDSEWSESIFIPTASLLNKTKRIYINNNSQYTSEVYLNFSDNPRFLKKNESILLVSDGQEWRNR
;
A
#
# COMPACT_ATOMS: atom_id res chain seq x y z
N MET A 1 5.63 -28.81 16.98
CA MET A 1 7.06 -28.47 16.74
C MET A 1 7.47 -27.41 17.75
N LYS A 2 8.62 -27.55 18.43
CA LYS A 2 9.12 -26.50 19.35
C LYS A 2 9.30 -25.20 18.58
N LYS A 3 8.68 -24.11 19.05
CA LYS A 3 8.86 -22.77 18.45
C LYS A 3 10.32 -22.37 18.64
N LEU A 4 10.98 -22.00 17.54
CA LEU A 4 12.35 -21.50 17.57
C LEU A 4 12.26 -19.97 17.59
N GLN A 5 12.92 -19.34 18.56
CA GLN A 5 13.12 -17.88 18.59
C GLN A 5 13.79 -17.42 17.30
N ARG A 6 13.26 -16.34 16.71
CA ARG A 6 13.79 -15.76 15.46
C ARG A 6 14.15 -14.30 15.69
N LEU A 7 15.24 -13.88 15.07
CA LEU A 7 15.60 -12.48 14.89
C LEU A 7 15.55 -12.16 13.40
N ILE A 8 15.25 -10.92 13.05
CA ILE A 8 15.51 -10.41 11.70
C ILE A 8 16.86 -9.71 11.70
N VAL A 9 17.69 -10.03 10.72
CA VAL A 9 19.02 -9.43 10.57
C VAL A 9 19.23 -8.96 9.13
N LYS A 10 20.02 -7.89 8.98
CA LYS A 10 20.56 -7.47 7.69
C LYS A 10 22.06 -7.70 7.67
N VAL A 11 22.51 -8.63 6.84
CA VAL A 11 23.93 -8.92 6.63
C VAL A 11 24.49 -7.98 5.57
N LYS A 12 25.63 -7.36 5.85
CA LYS A 12 26.34 -6.49 4.91
C LYS A 12 26.74 -7.26 3.65
N SER A 13 26.57 -6.62 2.50
CA SER A 13 26.77 -7.20 1.17
C SER A 13 28.13 -7.89 0.98
N ARG A 14 29.22 -7.33 1.55
CA ARG A 14 30.57 -7.90 1.48
C ARG A 14 30.73 -9.28 2.14
N TYR A 15 29.76 -9.71 2.95
CA TYR A 15 29.73 -11.02 3.61
C TYR A 15 28.68 -11.96 3.02
N LEU A 16 28.18 -11.68 1.81
CA LEU A 16 27.25 -12.54 1.09
C LEU A 16 27.97 -13.25 -0.08
N LEU A 17 27.76 -14.56 -0.21
CA LEU A 17 28.08 -15.33 -1.42
C LEU A 17 26.87 -15.31 -2.33
N ILE A 18 27.04 -14.70 -3.50
CA ILE A 18 26.02 -14.63 -4.56
C ILE A 18 26.42 -15.64 -5.65
N ASN A 19 26.25 -16.95 -5.39
CA ASN A 19 26.40 -18.02 -6.39
C ASN A 19 25.01 -18.55 -6.80
N ASP A 20 24.81 -19.85 -7.08
CA ASP A 20 23.50 -20.45 -7.42
C ASP A 20 22.43 -20.37 -6.30
N GLY A 21 22.75 -19.78 -5.14
CA GLY A 21 21.83 -19.39 -4.06
C GLY A 21 22.39 -18.22 -3.23
N LEU A 22 21.52 -17.35 -2.69
CA LEU A 22 21.91 -16.25 -1.77
C LEU A 22 22.34 -16.86 -0.42
N SER A 23 23.64 -17.12 -0.26
CA SER A 23 24.19 -17.74 0.94
C SER A 23 25.10 -16.79 1.69
N ILE A 24 25.13 -16.92 3.02
CA ILE A 24 25.93 -16.07 3.88
C ILE A 24 27.38 -16.58 3.88
N ASN A 25 28.34 -15.71 3.56
CA ASN A 25 29.77 -15.97 3.66
C ASN A 25 30.34 -15.61 5.04
N ILE A 26 29.84 -16.24 6.11
CA ILE A 26 30.37 -16.02 7.47
C ILE A 26 31.10 -17.28 7.98
N LYS A 27 31.20 -18.34 7.16
CA LYS A 27 31.80 -19.62 7.57
C LYS A 27 33.29 -19.52 7.93
N ASP A 28 34.04 -18.60 7.34
CA ASP A 28 35.49 -18.46 7.61
C ASP A 28 35.83 -17.68 8.90
N CYS A 29 34.83 -17.29 9.71
CA CYS A 29 35.05 -16.53 10.96
C CYS A 29 34.56 -17.25 12.24
N ILE A 30 34.16 -18.52 12.16
CA ILE A 30 33.63 -19.28 13.29
C ILE A 30 34.79 -19.88 14.11
N ARG A 31 35.39 -19.08 15.02
CA ARG A 31 36.13 -19.61 16.18
C ARG A 31 35.14 -20.24 17.18
N GLU A 32 35.60 -21.12 18.05
CA GLU A 32 34.75 -21.85 19.02
C GLU A 32 33.90 -20.93 19.91
N ASP A 33 34.32 -19.67 20.08
CA ASP A 33 33.67 -18.64 20.91
C ASP A 33 32.69 -17.73 20.13
N ASN A 34 32.37 -18.05 18.88
CA ASN A 34 31.55 -17.18 18.03
C ASN A 34 30.04 -17.35 18.34
N PRO A 35 29.31 -16.29 18.76
CA PRO A 35 27.88 -16.35 19.06
C PRO A 35 27.01 -16.82 17.87
N LEU A 36 27.53 -16.75 16.63
CA LEU A 36 26.87 -17.23 15.42
C LEU A 36 26.71 -18.76 15.37
N LYS A 37 27.48 -19.55 16.15
CA LYS A 37 27.41 -21.02 16.14
C LYS A 37 26.03 -21.56 16.53
N ASN A 38 25.30 -20.81 17.35
CA ASN A 38 23.96 -21.16 17.82
C ASN A 38 22.83 -20.68 16.89
N LEU A 39 23.17 -20.07 15.77
CA LEU A 39 22.22 -19.57 14.78
C LEU A 39 22.25 -20.42 13.51
N TYR A 40 21.12 -20.44 12.81
CA TYR A 40 21.08 -20.74 11.39
C TYR A 40 20.23 -19.69 10.69
N PHE A 41 20.52 -19.44 9.42
CA PHE A 41 19.93 -18.32 8.69
C PHE A 41 19.02 -18.83 7.58
N ILE A 42 17.82 -18.26 7.49
CA ILE A 42 16.85 -18.48 6.40
C ILE A 42 16.68 -17.16 5.66
N PRO A 43 16.82 -17.09 4.32
CA PRO A 43 16.50 -15.89 3.56
C PRO A 43 15.07 -15.42 3.87
N ALA A 44 14.88 -14.12 4.11
CA ALA A 44 13.55 -13.60 4.40
C ALA A 44 12.64 -13.56 3.15
N MET A 45 13.25 -13.49 1.97
CA MET A 45 12.56 -13.36 0.68
C MET A 45 13.05 -14.43 -0.31
N PRO A 46 12.24 -14.82 -1.29
CA PRO A 46 12.64 -15.74 -2.35
C PRO A 46 13.81 -15.21 -3.18
N ASP A 47 14.74 -16.10 -3.55
CA ASP A 47 15.83 -15.78 -4.47
C ASP A 47 15.31 -15.25 -5.81
N SER A 48 14.16 -15.73 -6.29
CA SER A 48 13.51 -15.26 -7.51
C SER A 48 13.19 -13.77 -7.44
N PHE A 49 12.61 -13.31 -6.34
CA PHE A 49 12.26 -11.90 -6.13
C PHE A 49 13.52 -11.03 -6.11
N ILE A 50 14.55 -11.48 -5.37
CA ILE A 50 15.79 -10.73 -5.22
C ILE A 50 16.60 -10.66 -6.52
N ARG A 51 16.66 -11.76 -7.29
CA ARG A 51 17.51 -11.86 -8.49
C ARG A 51 16.88 -11.33 -9.78
N ASN A 52 15.56 -11.42 -9.94
CA ASN A 52 14.96 -11.21 -11.25
C ASN A 52 14.83 -9.75 -11.71
N ASN A 53 15.33 -8.75 -10.96
CA ASN A 53 15.09 -7.32 -11.25
C ASN A 53 13.65 -7.11 -11.76
N ASN A 54 12.71 -7.69 -11.01
CA ASN A 54 11.29 -7.88 -11.31
C ASN A 54 10.84 -7.44 -12.72
N LYS A 55 10.70 -8.36 -13.67
CA LYS A 55 10.32 -8.00 -15.06
C LYS A 55 9.01 -7.21 -15.16
N ASN A 56 8.15 -7.30 -14.14
CA ASN A 56 6.83 -6.68 -14.10
C ASN A 56 6.81 -5.31 -13.38
N ASN A 57 7.83 -4.96 -12.57
CA ASN A 57 7.86 -3.69 -11.85
C ASN A 57 9.26 -3.17 -11.53
N LYS A 58 9.36 -1.87 -11.24
CA LYS A 58 10.63 -1.18 -10.95
C LYS A 58 11.11 -1.33 -9.49
N VAL A 59 10.63 -2.32 -8.74
CA VAL A 59 11.03 -2.50 -7.32
C VAL A 59 12.52 -2.81 -7.24
N ASN A 60 13.27 -1.91 -6.60
CA ASN A 60 14.71 -2.08 -6.40
C ASN A 60 14.98 -3.04 -5.26
N THR A 61 15.19 -4.31 -5.58
CA THR A 61 15.45 -5.37 -4.60
C THR A 61 16.88 -5.38 -4.05
N LYS A 62 17.80 -4.55 -4.58
CA LYS A 62 19.19 -4.49 -4.08
C LYS A 62 19.27 -4.10 -2.62
N SER A 63 18.42 -3.17 -2.17
CA SER A 63 18.34 -2.76 -0.76
C SER A 63 17.77 -3.87 0.13
N LEU A 64 17.15 -4.91 -0.44
CA LEU A 64 16.53 -6.04 0.27
C LEU A 64 17.47 -7.25 0.37
N VAL A 65 18.48 -7.35 -0.51
CA VAL A 65 19.53 -8.38 -0.49
C VAL A 65 20.21 -8.45 0.88
N GLY A 66 20.23 -9.63 1.51
CA GLY A 66 20.92 -9.81 2.79
C GLY A 66 20.03 -9.74 4.03
N ILE A 67 18.70 -9.64 3.88
CA ILE A 67 17.76 -9.77 5.00
C ILE A 67 17.50 -11.27 5.25
N TYR A 68 17.76 -11.70 6.47
CA TYR A 68 17.59 -13.09 6.91
C TYR A 68 16.83 -13.19 8.23
N TYR A 69 16.14 -14.31 8.41
CA TYR A 69 15.77 -14.79 9.74
C TYR A 69 16.96 -15.52 10.36
N ALA A 70 17.49 -14.99 11.45
CA ALA A 70 18.45 -15.69 12.29
C ALA A 70 17.68 -16.51 13.34
N CYS A 71 17.63 -17.82 13.14
CA CYS A 71 16.89 -18.75 13.98
C CYS A 71 17.80 -19.32 15.07
N ILE A 72 17.36 -19.22 16.33
CA ILE A 72 18.13 -19.66 17.49
C ILE A 72 17.90 -21.15 17.71
N LYS A 73 18.99 -21.94 17.72
CA LYS A 73 18.93 -23.41 17.84
C LYS A 73 18.45 -23.91 19.21
N LYS A 74 18.57 -23.07 20.25
CA LYS A 74 18.19 -23.37 21.64
C LYS A 74 17.39 -22.21 22.22
N GLU A 75 16.28 -22.52 22.85
CA GLU A 75 15.43 -21.55 23.54
C GLU A 75 16.24 -20.78 24.60
N MET A 76 16.09 -19.46 24.60
CA MET A 76 16.73 -18.53 25.53
C MET A 76 15.65 -17.77 26.30
N ASN A 77 15.92 -17.43 27.56
CA ASN A 77 15.09 -16.45 28.26
C ASN A 77 15.36 -15.04 27.71
N GLU A 78 14.56 -14.07 28.14
CA GLU A 78 14.63 -12.70 27.61
C GLU A 78 15.99 -12.02 27.87
N GLU A 79 16.58 -12.24 29.04
CA GLU A 79 17.89 -11.70 29.40
C GLU A 79 19.00 -12.26 28.49
N GLN A 80 19.00 -13.58 28.28
CA GLN A 80 19.93 -14.28 27.39
C GLN A 80 19.76 -13.84 25.93
N LEU A 81 18.52 -13.64 25.50
CA LEU A 81 18.20 -13.18 24.15
C LEU A 81 18.72 -11.76 23.92
N ASN A 82 18.46 -10.84 24.86
CA ASN A 82 18.93 -9.47 24.78
C ASN A 82 20.47 -9.40 24.83
N ALA A 83 21.11 -10.20 25.67
CA ALA A 83 22.58 -10.33 25.69
C ALA A 83 23.12 -10.85 24.34
N THR A 84 22.43 -11.81 23.72
CA THR A 84 22.80 -12.33 22.40
C THR A 84 22.64 -11.27 21.31
N ILE A 85 21.54 -10.51 21.32
CA ILE A 85 21.31 -9.40 20.38
C ILE A 85 22.43 -8.35 20.52
N ASN A 86 22.78 -7.97 21.74
CA ASN A 86 23.86 -7.03 22.02
C ASN A 86 25.22 -7.56 21.55
N ALA A 87 25.50 -8.84 21.75
CA ALA A 87 26.73 -9.45 21.27
C ALA A 87 26.80 -9.48 19.73
N LEU A 88 25.68 -9.79 19.07
CA LEU A 88 25.62 -9.84 17.61
C LEU A 88 25.68 -8.43 16.98
N SER A 89 25.09 -7.41 17.62
CA SER A 89 25.08 -6.03 17.09
C SER A 89 26.47 -5.39 17.11
N MET A 90 27.36 -5.86 17.99
CA MET A 90 28.77 -5.46 18.02
C MET A 90 29.61 -6.11 16.91
N LEU A 91 29.08 -7.11 16.21
CA LEU A 91 29.80 -7.77 15.12
C LEU A 91 29.79 -6.90 13.85
N PRO A 92 30.89 -6.88 13.07
CA PRO A 92 30.99 -6.03 11.89
C PRO A 92 30.10 -6.48 10.72
N TYR A 93 29.39 -7.61 10.85
CA TYR A 93 28.67 -8.29 9.78
C TYR A 93 27.28 -7.71 9.51
N PHE A 94 26.64 -7.13 10.51
CA PHE A 94 25.23 -6.75 10.42
C PHE A 94 25.07 -5.23 10.29
N ASP A 95 24.12 -4.80 9.46
CA ASP A 95 23.64 -3.42 9.41
C ASP A 95 22.59 -3.18 10.50
N TYR A 96 21.72 -4.17 10.74
CA TYR A 96 20.80 -4.16 11.87
C TYR A 96 20.43 -5.58 12.32
N ILE A 97 19.99 -5.66 13.57
CA ILE A 97 19.45 -6.86 14.21
C ILE A 97 18.21 -6.44 14.99
N GLN A 98 17.10 -7.13 14.78
CA GLN A 98 15.84 -6.84 15.44
C GLN A 98 15.21 -8.11 16.02
N LYS A 99 14.78 -8.03 17.28
CA LYS A 99 13.91 -9.03 17.90
C LYS A 99 12.53 -8.97 17.25
N ILE A 100 11.99 -10.11 16.87
CA ILE A 100 10.60 -10.21 16.38
C ILE A 100 9.79 -11.14 17.29
N PRO A 101 8.48 -10.86 17.48
CA PRO A 101 7.61 -11.77 18.21
C PRO A 101 7.54 -13.14 17.53
N GLU A 102 7.39 -14.21 18.33
CA GLU A 102 7.33 -15.59 17.81
C GLU A 102 5.99 -15.94 17.13
N THR A 103 4.97 -15.10 17.28
CA THR A 103 3.63 -15.29 16.71
C THR A 103 3.00 -13.96 16.31
N SER A 104 2.35 -13.91 15.14
CA SER A 104 1.37 -12.86 14.82
C SER A 104 0.15 -13.01 15.75
N PRO A 105 -0.54 -11.91 16.12
CA PRO A 105 -1.74 -11.99 16.95
C PRO A 105 -2.89 -12.63 16.16
N LEU A 106 -3.81 -13.29 16.88
CA LEU A 106 -4.99 -13.93 16.29
C LEU A 106 -6.14 -12.92 16.07
N PRO A 107 -7.03 -13.18 15.09
CA PRO A 107 -8.30 -12.47 14.97
C PRO A 107 -9.15 -12.51 16.25
N PRO A 108 -10.01 -11.50 16.48
CA PRO A 108 -11.15 -11.64 17.40
C PRO A 108 -12.08 -12.78 16.93
N ALA A 109 -12.57 -13.61 17.86
CA ALA A 109 -13.49 -14.71 17.57
C ALA A 109 -14.95 -14.23 17.39
N VAL A 110 -15.71 -14.88 16.50
CA VAL A 110 -17.14 -14.61 16.23
C VAL A 110 -17.94 -15.93 16.27
N SER A 111 -19.22 -15.88 16.68
CA SER A 111 -20.13 -17.05 16.81
C SER A 111 -21.28 -17.01 15.79
N ILE A 112 -21.78 -18.20 15.40
CA ILE A 112 -22.58 -18.50 14.19
C ILE A 112 -24.02 -18.99 14.52
N ASN A 113 -25.04 -18.67 13.69
CA ASN A 113 -26.38 -19.33 13.67
C ASN A 113 -27.15 -19.17 12.32
N ASN A 114 -27.49 -20.30 11.68
CA ASN A 114 -28.04 -20.42 10.31
C ASN A 114 -29.43 -19.80 10.02
N THR A 115 -29.66 -19.27 8.79
CA THR A 115 -30.74 -19.65 7.83
C THR A 115 -30.72 -18.79 6.53
N PHE A 116 -31.18 -19.39 5.40
CA PHE A 116 -31.57 -18.81 4.07
C PHE A 116 -30.57 -18.90 2.89
N CYS A 117 -31.07 -19.15 1.67
CA CYS A 117 -30.26 -19.48 0.47
C CYS A 117 -30.02 -18.30 -0.50
N ASP A 118 -30.82 -17.22 -0.42
CA ASP A 118 -30.67 -16.02 -1.25
C ASP A 118 -30.33 -14.82 -0.35
N SER A 119 -29.24 -14.10 -0.62
CA SER A 119 -28.79 -12.99 0.22
C SER A 119 -29.68 -11.76 0.05
N PRO A 120 -30.28 -11.21 1.12
CA PRO A 120 -30.93 -9.91 1.06
C PRO A 120 -29.94 -8.82 0.61
N ASN A 121 -30.47 -7.72 0.07
CA ASN A 121 -29.65 -6.55 -0.22
C ASN A 121 -29.37 -5.77 1.08
N PHE A 122 -28.11 -5.68 1.47
CA PHE A 122 -27.59 -4.98 2.65
C PHE A 122 -26.88 -3.66 2.31
N THR A 123 -26.90 -3.23 1.04
CA THR A 123 -26.15 -2.06 0.58
C THR A 123 -26.58 -0.75 1.23
N HIS A 124 -27.80 -0.68 1.80
CA HIS A 124 -28.30 0.48 2.56
C HIS A 124 -27.65 0.61 3.94
N TYR A 125 -27.02 -0.44 4.46
CA TYR A 125 -26.25 -0.40 5.71
C TYR A 125 -24.79 0.05 5.52
N GLN A 126 -24.28 0.11 4.29
CA GLN A 126 -22.91 0.51 3.98
C GLN A 126 -22.73 2.04 4.03
N ASP A 127 -23.03 2.65 5.17
CA ASP A 127 -23.05 4.11 5.33
C ASP A 127 -21.70 4.78 5.05
N TYR A 128 -20.59 4.05 5.26
CA TYR A 128 -19.22 4.53 5.08
C TYR A 128 -18.87 4.92 3.63
N LYS A 129 -19.68 4.52 2.63
CA LYS A 129 -19.48 4.89 1.23
C LYS A 129 -20.06 6.26 0.86
N TYR A 130 -20.97 6.81 1.67
CA TYR A 130 -21.59 8.10 1.39
C TYR A 130 -20.71 9.27 1.84
N GLY A 131 -20.94 10.47 1.32
CA GLY A 131 -20.30 11.70 1.79
C GLY A 131 -20.93 12.19 3.09
N ASN A 132 -21.40 13.44 3.10
CA ASN A 132 -22.10 14.03 4.25
C ASN A 132 -23.53 13.45 4.38
N ARG A 133 -23.86 12.86 5.54
CA ARG A 133 -25.20 12.35 5.88
C ARG A 133 -25.81 13.09 7.08
N GLY A 134 -25.38 14.32 7.33
CA GLY A 134 -25.81 15.17 8.44
C GLY A 134 -25.05 14.88 9.72
N HIS A 135 -25.26 13.70 10.31
CA HIS A 135 -24.68 13.31 11.61
C HIS A 135 -23.36 12.52 11.49
N TYR A 136 -23.04 12.01 10.30
CA TYR A 136 -21.80 11.27 10.02
C TYR A 136 -21.33 11.52 8.59
N TYR A 137 -20.07 11.13 8.35
CA TYR A 137 -19.39 11.28 7.07
C TYR A 137 -18.67 9.98 6.73
N GLY A 138 -18.89 9.48 5.52
CA GLY A 138 -18.03 8.46 4.90
C GLY A 138 -17.06 9.10 3.89
N ILE A 139 -16.54 8.30 2.97
CA ILE A 139 -15.50 8.72 2.01
C ILE A 139 -16.03 9.35 0.71
N ASP A 140 -17.35 9.48 0.55
CA ASP A 140 -18.03 9.98 -0.67
C ASP A 140 -17.73 9.17 -1.95
N MET A 141 -17.72 7.85 -1.85
CA MET A 141 -17.56 6.93 -2.98
C MET A 141 -18.66 7.09 -4.03
N MET A 142 -19.88 7.46 -3.60
CA MET A 142 -20.99 7.73 -4.52
C MET A 142 -20.64 8.78 -5.59
N TYR A 143 -19.78 9.75 -5.25
CA TYR A 143 -19.30 10.71 -6.23
C TYR A 143 -18.43 10.05 -7.31
N ALA A 144 -17.48 9.19 -6.94
CA ALA A 144 -16.68 8.44 -7.91
C ALA A 144 -17.54 7.55 -8.80
N TRP A 145 -18.51 6.83 -8.23
CA TRP A 145 -19.46 6.02 -9.02
C TRP A 145 -20.25 6.86 -10.01
N SER A 146 -20.66 8.09 -9.64
CA SER A 146 -21.34 9.02 -10.56
C SER A 146 -20.48 9.46 -11.76
N LEU A 147 -19.15 9.35 -11.64
CA LEU A 147 -18.19 9.59 -12.73
C LEU A 147 -17.86 8.31 -13.52
N GLY A 148 -18.49 7.19 -13.19
CA GLY A 148 -18.18 5.87 -13.74
C GLY A 148 -16.83 5.33 -13.28
N ILE A 149 -16.39 5.69 -12.06
CA ILE A 149 -15.14 5.23 -11.47
C ILE A 149 -15.46 4.23 -10.36
N ALA A 150 -15.05 2.99 -10.55
CA ALA A 150 -15.22 1.89 -9.59
C ALA A 150 -13.95 1.03 -9.47
N GLY A 151 -12.77 1.62 -9.75
CA GLY A 151 -11.46 0.98 -9.58
C GLY A 151 -10.80 0.47 -10.86
N GLN A 152 -11.41 0.70 -12.02
CA GLN A 152 -10.89 0.27 -13.32
C GLN A 152 -9.44 0.73 -13.53
N GLY A 153 -8.60 -0.14 -14.09
CA GLY A 153 -7.20 0.15 -14.41
C GLY A 153 -6.24 0.04 -13.23
N VAL A 154 -6.70 -0.34 -12.04
CA VAL A 154 -5.91 -0.50 -10.82
C VAL A 154 -5.96 -1.96 -10.35
N ARG A 155 -4.80 -2.53 -10.04
CA ARG A 155 -4.69 -3.82 -9.34
C ARG A 155 -4.55 -3.60 -7.84
N ILE A 156 -5.03 -4.56 -7.06
CA ILE A 156 -4.95 -4.54 -5.61
C ILE A 156 -4.29 -5.84 -5.14
N ALA A 157 -3.29 -5.77 -4.26
CA ALA A 157 -2.92 -6.91 -3.43
C ALA A 157 -3.35 -6.65 -1.99
N VAL A 158 -3.90 -7.66 -1.34
CA VAL A 158 -4.30 -7.62 0.07
C VAL A 158 -3.56 -8.73 0.79
N ILE A 159 -2.76 -8.39 1.80
CA ILE A 159 -2.16 -9.38 2.68
C ILE A 159 -2.92 -9.41 4.00
N ASP A 160 -3.49 -10.57 4.33
CA ASP A 160 -4.37 -10.80 5.48
C ASP A 160 -4.26 -12.27 5.93
N TRP A 161 -4.96 -12.70 6.97
CA TRP A 161 -4.91 -14.06 7.52
C TRP A 161 -5.48 -15.15 6.61
N GLY A 162 -6.29 -14.77 5.62
CA GLY A 162 -6.89 -15.67 4.65
C GLY A 162 -8.10 -15.04 3.98
N PHE A 163 -8.63 -15.72 2.96
CA PHE A 163 -9.79 -15.24 2.21
C PHE A 163 -10.68 -16.39 1.78
N ASN A 164 -11.99 -16.18 1.86
CA ASN A 164 -12.96 -17.07 1.26
C ASN A 164 -13.20 -16.66 -0.21
N PHE A 165 -12.51 -17.33 -1.13
CA PHE A 165 -12.66 -17.14 -2.58
C PHE A 165 -14.00 -17.68 -3.13
N ASN A 166 -14.75 -18.46 -2.34
CA ASN A 166 -16.03 -19.02 -2.72
C ASN A 166 -17.22 -18.18 -2.26
N HIS A 167 -17.01 -17.17 -1.41
CA HIS A 167 -18.07 -16.27 -0.96
C HIS A 167 -18.86 -15.72 -2.15
N ILE A 168 -20.19 -15.76 -2.08
CA ILE A 168 -21.09 -15.51 -3.22
C ILE A 168 -20.84 -14.14 -3.88
N ASP A 169 -20.57 -13.12 -3.07
CA ASP A 169 -20.23 -11.77 -3.53
C ASP A 169 -18.76 -11.58 -3.95
N LEU A 170 -17.85 -12.50 -3.64
CA LEU A 170 -16.42 -12.36 -3.93
C LEU A 170 -15.94 -13.28 -5.06
N LYS A 171 -16.64 -14.40 -5.29
CA LYS A 171 -16.26 -15.42 -6.28
C LYS A 171 -16.15 -14.82 -7.68
N SER A 172 -14.93 -14.65 -8.16
CA SER A 172 -14.62 -13.97 -9.41
C SER A 172 -13.30 -14.49 -9.98
N ALA A 173 -13.19 -14.59 -11.31
CA ALA A 173 -11.91 -14.90 -11.96
C ALA A 173 -10.85 -13.79 -11.75
N ARG A 174 -11.28 -12.60 -11.33
CA ARG A 174 -10.42 -11.46 -11.01
C ARG A 174 -10.03 -11.39 -9.52
N PHE A 175 -10.54 -12.28 -8.67
CA PHE A 175 -10.06 -12.45 -7.31
C PHE A 175 -9.16 -13.68 -7.24
N VAL A 176 -7.85 -13.45 -7.21
CA VAL A 176 -6.82 -14.47 -7.44
C VAL A 176 -6.11 -14.80 -6.14
N GLU A 177 -6.14 -16.08 -5.77
CA GLU A 177 -5.35 -16.61 -4.67
C GLU A 177 -3.89 -16.77 -5.11
N LEU A 178 -2.97 -16.05 -4.45
CA LEU A 178 -1.53 -16.21 -4.73
C LEU A 178 -0.87 -17.27 -3.85
N ILE A 179 -1.41 -17.47 -2.65
CA ILE A 179 -0.86 -18.38 -1.66
C ILE A 179 -2.02 -19.17 -1.04
N PRO A 180 -2.13 -20.48 -1.33
CA PRO A 180 -3.24 -21.28 -0.85
C PRO A 180 -3.23 -21.39 0.67
N LEU A 181 -4.41 -21.27 1.27
CA LEU A 181 -4.62 -21.52 2.69
C LEU A 181 -4.33 -22.98 3.03
N SER A 182 -3.59 -23.20 4.12
CA SER A 182 -3.39 -24.55 4.70
C SER A 182 -4.50 -24.93 5.68
N LYS A 183 -5.24 -23.94 6.22
CA LYS A 183 -6.39 -24.09 7.11
C LYS A 183 -7.38 -22.94 6.89
N HIS A 184 -8.65 -23.27 6.71
CA HIS A 184 -9.73 -22.30 6.45
C HIS A 184 -10.26 -21.60 7.71
N GLU A 185 -9.75 -21.91 8.90
CA GLU A 185 -10.26 -21.38 10.19
C GLU A 185 -9.99 -19.88 10.41
N PHE A 186 -9.33 -19.18 9.47
CA PHE A 186 -8.94 -17.76 9.62
C PHE A 186 -9.28 -16.90 8.40
N ASP A 187 -10.06 -17.43 7.45
CA ASP A 187 -10.32 -16.76 6.19
C ASP A 187 -11.37 -15.63 6.27
N TYR A 188 -12.09 -15.53 7.38
CA TYR A 188 -13.14 -14.52 7.59
C TYR A 188 -12.62 -13.09 7.64
N HIS A 189 -11.46 -12.81 8.24
CA HIS A 189 -10.97 -11.44 8.37
C HIS A 189 -10.64 -10.80 7.00
N GLY A 190 -9.84 -11.48 6.19
CA GLY A 190 -9.56 -11.01 4.82
C GLY A 190 -10.78 -11.05 3.92
N THR A 191 -11.74 -11.96 4.16
CA THR A 191 -13.07 -11.92 3.52
C THR A 191 -13.80 -10.62 3.83
N ASN A 192 -13.84 -10.20 5.10
CA ASN A 192 -14.44 -8.92 5.51
C ASN A 192 -13.77 -7.74 4.82
N VAL A 193 -12.44 -7.71 4.77
CA VAL A 193 -11.64 -6.67 4.11
C VAL A 193 -11.96 -6.60 2.62
N VAL A 194 -11.87 -7.73 1.91
CA VAL A 194 -12.11 -7.77 0.47
C VAL A 194 -13.58 -7.50 0.14
N GLY A 195 -14.53 -7.81 1.02
CA GLY A 195 -15.93 -7.39 0.89
C GLY A 195 -16.10 -5.87 0.78
N VAL A 196 -15.42 -5.10 1.63
CA VAL A 196 -15.45 -3.63 1.58
C VAL A 196 -14.90 -3.11 0.25
N LEU A 197 -13.88 -3.78 -0.31
CA LEU A 197 -13.21 -3.38 -1.55
C LEU A 197 -13.97 -3.84 -2.81
N TYR A 198 -14.30 -5.12 -2.91
CA TYR A 198 -14.45 -5.83 -4.18
C TYR A 198 -15.67 -6.76 -4.27
N ALA A 199 -16.59 -6.72 -3.30
CA ALA A 199 -17.87 -7.40 -3.45
C ALA A 199 -18.62 -6.95 -4.72
N LYS A 200 -19.28 -7.88 -5.40
CA LYS A 200 -19.99 -7.64 -6.66
C LYS A 200 -21.07 -6.56 -6.51
N ASN A 201 -21.32 -5.84 -7.59
CA ASN A 201 -22.48 -4.96 -7.71
C ASN A 201 -23.59 -5.71 -8.47
N ASN A 202 -24.44 -6.45 -7.74
CA ASN A 202 -25.45 -7.36 -8.31
C ASN A 202 -26.83 -7.27 -7.62
N GLU A 203 -27.10 -6.19 -6.89
CA GLU A 203 -28.35 -5.96 -6.13
C GLU A 203 -28.64 -6.98 -5.01
N SER A 204 -27.70 -7.86 -4.68
CA SER A 204 -27.74 -8.85 -3.60
C SER A 204 -26.60 -8.58 -2.62
N GLY A 205 -26.76 -8.98 -1.36
CA GLY A 205 -25.68 -8.88 -0.38
C GLY A 205 -25.15 -7.46 -0.20
N ILE A 206 -23.85 -7.27 -0.39
CA ILE A 206 -23.21 -5.95 -0.32
C ILE A 206 -22.49 -5.58 -1.62
N THR A 207 -22.12 -4.31 -1.77
CA THR A 207 -21.33 -3.85 -2.93
C THR A 207 -19.98 -3.32 -2.45
N GLY A 208 -18.90 -3.87 -2.99
CA GLY A 208 -17.55 -3.39 -2.73
C GLY A 208 -17.37 -2.00 -3.34
N MET A 209 -16.60 -1.14 -2.70
CA MET A 209 -16.49 0.26 -3.13
C MET A 209 -15.73 0.42 -4.47
N VAL A 210 -14.89 -0.55 -4.82
CA VAL A 210 -14.08 -0.62 -6.05
C VAL A 210 -14.25 -1.96 -6.77
N TYR A 211 -15.51 -2.37 -6.96
CA TYR A 211 -15.94 -3.64 -7.57
C TYR A 211 -15.43 -3.89 -9.00
N ASP A 212 -14.88 -2.87 -9.68
CA ASP A 212 -14.35 -2.96 -11.03
C ASP A 212 -12.82 -2.88 -11.10
N ALA A 213 -12.11 -3.02 -9.97
CA ALA A 213 -10.66 -3.22 -9.97
C ALA A 213 -10.23 -4.34 -10.93
N ASP A 214 -9.10 -4.15 -11.62
CA ASP A 214 -8.64 -5.05 -12.69
C ASP A 214 -8.43 -6.47 -12.17
N VAL A 215 -7.75 -6.58 -11.02
CA VAL A 215 -7.48 -7.83 -10.30
C VAL A 215 -7.31 -7.50 -8.82
N VAL A 216 -7.84 -8.36 -7.95
CA VAL A 216 -7.52 -8.41 -6.52
C VAL A 216 -6.73 -9.68 -6.24
N TYR A 217 -5.54 -9.55 -5.67
CA TYR A 217 -4.69 -10.65 -5.26
C TYR A 217 -4.79 -10.87 -3.75
N GLY A 218 -5.32 -12.02 -3.34
CA GLY A 218 -5.32 -12.44 -1.94
C GLY A 218 -3.98 -13.08 -1.59
N VAL A 219 -3.26 -12.47 -0.64
CA VAL A 219 -1.98 -12.94 -0.12
C VAL A 219 -2.19 -13.39 1.32
N THR A 220 -2.18 -14.68 1.55
CA THR A 220 -2.32 -15.21 2.91
C THR A 220 -1.03 -14.93 3.71
N GLU A 221 -1.14 -14.23 4.84
CA GLU A 221 -0.05 -13.95 5.77
C GLU A 221 0.44 -15.24 6.44
N PHE A 222 -0.50 -16.13 6.80
CA PHE A 222 -0.22 -17.36 7.52
C PHE A 222 -0.20 -18.60 6.62
N THR A 223 0.93 -19.29 6.57
CA THR A 223 1.02 -20.61 5.94
C THR A 223 1.74 -21.58 6.86
N GLU A 224 1.26 -22.83 6.97
CA GLU A 224 2.04 -23.90 7.58
C GLU A 224 3.34 -24.14 6.76
N GLY A 225 4.52 -23.95 7.36
CA GLY A 225 5.81 -24.26 6.72
C GLY A 225 6.87 -23.16 6.83
N TYR A 226 7.77 -23.11 5.82
CA TYR A 226 8.92 -22.22 5.74
C TYR A 226 8.60 -20.80 5.22
N SER A 227 7.37 -20.52 4.78
CA SER A 227 7.00 -19.18 4.33
C SER A 227 6.91 -18.21 5.51
N THR A 228 7.29 -16.96 5.24
CA THR A 228 7.43 -15.88 6.21
C THR A 228 6.76 -14.62 5.67
N ARG A 229 6.36 -13.68 6.55
CA ARG A 229 5.67 -12.43 6.16
C ARG A 229 6.39 -11.69 4.99
N PRO A 230 7.72 -11.50 5.00
CA PRO A 230 8.45 -10.87 3.89
C PRO A 230 8.39 -11.67 2.58
N THR A 231 8.33 -13.01 2.64
CA THR A 231 8.14 -13.83 1.45
C THR A 231 6.78 -13.61 0.82
N ASN A 232 5.72 -13.54 1.63
CA ASN A 232 4.36 -13.37 1.13
C ASN A 232 4.14 -11.96 0.60
N ILE A 233 4.69 -10.95 1.27
CA ILE A 233 4.74 -9.57 0.77
C ILE A 233 5.45 -9.52 -0.60
N ALA A 234 6.58 -10.21 -0.76
CA ALA A 234 7.32 -10.24 -2.03
C ALA A 234 6.45 -10.81 -3.17
N ILE A 235 5.76 -11.93 -2.94
CA ILE A 235 4.85 -12.56 -3.91
C ILE A 235 3.73 -11.61 -4.35
N GLY A 236 3.12 -10.88 -3.40
CA GLY A 236 2.13 -9.86 -3.72
C GLY A 236 2.70 -8.70 -4.53
N LEU A 237 3.88 -8.20 -4.13
CA LEU A 237 4.56 -7.10 -4.82
C LEU A 237 4.90 -7.44 -6.28
N GLU A 238 5.24 -8.69 -6.60
CA GLU A 238 5.53 -9.14 -7.97
C GLU A 238 4.34 -8.96 -8.95
N GLN A 239 3.11 -8.82 -8.45
CA GLN A 239 1.91 -8.65 -9.28
C GLN A 239 1.57 -7.18 -9.59
N LEU A 240 2.13 -6.25 -8.81
CA LEU A 240 1.78 -4.84 -8.84
C LEU A 240 2.77 -4.03 -9.67
N ARG A 241 2.29 -2.96 -10.32
CA ARG A 241 3.10 -1.93 -10.99
C ARG A 241 2.87 -0.57 -10.34
N ALA A 242 3.60 0.45 -10.81
CA ALA A 242 3.38 1.83 -10.36
C ALA A 242 1.90 2.23 -10.51
N GLY A 243 1.33 2.84 -9.47
CA GLY A 243 -0.09 3.21 -9.39
C GLY A 243 -1.04 2.08 -9.01
N ASP A 244 -0.58 0.83 -8.88
CA ASP A 244 -1.36 -0.22 -8.23
C ASP A 244 -1.22 -0.11 -6.70
N VAL A 245 -2.11 -0.78 -5.96
CA VAL A 245 -2.24 -0.60 -4.49
C VAL A 245 -1.96 -1.91 -3.76
N PHE A 246 -1.18 -1.86 -2.68
CA PHE A 246 -1.03 -2.96 -1.73
C PHE A 246 -1.60 -2.54 -0.38
N LEU A 247 -2.63 -3.25 0.10
CA LEU A 247 -3.16 -3.12 1.44
C LEU A 247 -2.51 -4.16 2.38
N PHE A 248 -1.86 -3.67 3.43
CA PHE A 248 -1.26 -4.44 4.51
C PHE A 248 -2.24 -4.49 5.69
N GLU A 249 -3.02 -5.56 5.78
CA GLU A 249 -3.89 -5.89 6.92
C GLU A 249 -3.10 -6.71 7.93
N MET A 250 -2.17 -6.04 8.58
CA MET A 250 -1.17 -6.69 9.41
C MET A 250 -0.80 -5.80 10.60
N GLN A 251 -0.50 -6.46 11.73
CA GLN A 251 0.04 -5.82 12.92
C GLN A 251 1.06 -6.75 13.60
N GLU A 252 1.91 -6.19 14.44
CA GLU A 252 2.78 -6.98 15.32
C GLU A 252 1.98 -7.50 16.54
N TYR A 253 2.63 -8.35 17.34
CA TYR A 253 1.98 -9.10 18.42
C TYR A 253 1.26 -8.24 19.47
N TYR A 254 1.79 -7.07 19.83
CA TYR A 254 1.15 -6.18 20.79
C TYR A 254 0.32 -5.08 20.10
N GLY A 255 -0.04 -5.29 18.83
CA GLY A 255 -0.85 -4.36 18.05
C GLY A 255 -0.08 -3.16 17.52
N GLU A 256 1.25 -3.19 17.47
CA GLU A 256 2.07 -2.20 16.76
C GLU A 256 1.86 -2.30 15.23
N PRO A 257 2.14 -1.25 14.44
CA PRO A 257 2.10 -1.33 12.99
C PRO A 257 3.03 -2.43 12.45
N ALA A 258 2.65 -3.10 11.37
CA ALA A 258 3.47 -4.15 10.75
C ALA A 258 4.86 -3.67 10.32
N ASP A 259 5.02 -2.39 9.98
CA ASP A 259 6.31 -1.81 9.58
C ASP A 259 7.16 -1.35 10.78
N TYR A 260 6.72 -1.62 12.02
CA TYR A 260 7.62 -1.66 13.18
C TYR A 260 8.67 -2.77 13.02
N ASN A 261 8.40 -3.78 12.19
CA ASN A 261 9.38 -4.72 11.69
C ASN A 261 10.23 -4.08 10.58
N LYS A 262 11.56 -3.97 10.80
CA LYS A 262 12.47 -3.25 9.90
C LYS A 262 12.56 -3.87 8.50
N ALA A 263 12.44 -5.18 8.36
CA ALA A 263 12.41 -5.82 7.04
C ALA A 263 11.15 -5.43 6.26
N ILE A 264 10.00 -5.40 6.94
CA ILE A 264 8.73 -4.95 6.33
C ILE A 264 8.84 -3.47 5.97
N TRP A 265 9.42 -2.64 6.84
CA TRP A 265 9.69 -1.23 6.55
C TRP A 265 10.53 -1.03 5.29
N ASP A 266 11.62 -1.79 5.13
CA ASP A 266 12.51 -1.72 3.96
C ASP A 266 11.79 -2.18 2.67
N MET A 267 10.94 -3.21 2.78
CA MET A 267 10.13 -3.67 1.65
C MET A 267 9.09 -2.64 1.23
N ILE A 268 8.42 -1.99 2.19
CA ILE A 268 7.48 -0.90 1.91
C ILE A 268 8.22 0.25 1.23
N LYS A 269 9.40 0.65 1.74
CA LYS A 269 10.22 1.69 1.11
C LYS A 269 10.57 1.35 -0.34
N ALA A 270 10.98 0.11 -0.60
CA ALA A 270 11.31 -0.34 -1.95
C ALA A 270 10.09 -0.36 -2.88
N ALA A 271 8.91 -0.73 -2.37
CA ALA A 271 7.66 -0.70 -3.10
C ALA A 271 7.20 0.73 -3.45
N THR A 272 7.23 1.62 -2.47
CA THR A 272 6.79 3.01 -2.65
C THR A 272 7.72 3.80 -3.55
N ASP A 273 9.03 3.55 -3.48
CA ASP A 273 10.01 4.10 -4.42
C ASP A 273 9.77 3.65 -5.86
N ALA A 274 9.22 2.45 -6.05
CA ALA A 274 8.82 1.94 -7.36
C ALA A 274 7.47 2.49 -7.85
N GLY A 275 6.80 3.33 -7.06
CA GLY A 275 5.51 3.93 -7.37
C GLY A 275 4.30 3.07 -6.99
N ILE A 276 4.48 1.94 -6.28
CA ILE A 276 3.36 1.14 -5.75
C ILE A 276 2.83 1.85 -4.50
N ILE A 277 1.52 2.10 -4.44
CA ILE A 277 0.90 2.75 -3.28
C ILE A 277 0.68 1.69 -2.20
N VAL A 278 1.31 1.85 -1.04
CA VAL A 278 1.11 0.96 0.10
C VAL A 278 0.22 1.64 1.13
N VAL A 279 -0.90 0.99 1.45
CA VAL A 279 -1.80 1.36 2.55
C VAL A 279 -1.58 0.35 3.67
N ALA A 280 -1.34 0.81 4.90
CA ALA A 280 -1.10 -0.07 6.04
C ALA A 280 -1.94 0.34 7.24
N THR A 281 -2.51 -0.63 7.93
CA THR A 281 -3.23 -0.41 9.17
C THR A 281 -2.27 0.00 10.29
N ALA A 282 -2.65 0.99 11.10
CA ALA A 282 -1.82 1.46 12.20
C ALA A 282 -1.70 0.43 13.34
N GLY A 283 -2.54 -0.59 13.39
CA GLY A 283 -2.56 -1.60 14.46
C GLY A 283 -3.42 -1.19 15.65
N ASN A 284 -3.85 -2.20 16.42
CA ASN A 284 -4.89 -2.08 17.45
C ASN A 284 -4.32 -2.16 18.89
N GLY A 285 -3.17 -1.54 19.14
CA GLY A 285 -2.49 -1.57 20.45
C GLY A 285 -2.69 -0.33 21.34
N ASN A 286 -3.37 0.71 20.85
CA ASN A 286 -3.46 2.04 21.48
C ASN A 286 -2.09 2.66 21.82
N TRP A 287 -1.09 2.40 20.99
CA TRP A 287 0.25 2.95 21.13
C TRP A 287 0.33 4.42 20.67
N ASP A 288 0.99 5.24 21.47
CA ASP A 288 1.50 6.54 21.05
C ASP A 288 2.80 6.32 20.26
N LEU A 289 2.72 6.37 18.94
CA LEU A 289 3.86 6.18 18.04
C LEU A 289 4.86 7.34 18.08
N ASP A 290 4.55 8.43 18.80
CA ASP A 290 5.47 9.54 19.09
C ASP A 290 6.20 9.38 20.43
N SER A 291 5.86 8.36 21.23
CA SER A 291 6.52 8.09 22.52
C SER A 291 7.97 7.58 22.37
N GLU A 292 8.76 7.68 23.44
CA GLU A 292 10.19 7.30 23.42
C GLU A 292 10.42 5.82 23.02
N GLN A 293 9.48 4.93 23.34
CA GLN A 293 9.55 3.52 22.95
C GLN A 293 9.65 3.31 21.42
N PHE A 294 9.13 4.26 20.64
CA PHE A 294 9.17 4.23 19.17
C PHE A 294 10.22 5.17 18.58
N ALA A 295 11.17 5.69 19.37
CA ALA A 295 12.21 6.60 18.89
C ALA A 295 13.06 5.98 17.76
N ASP A 296 13.49 4.73 17.92
CA ASP A 296 14.23 4.02 16.88
C ASP A 296 13.41 3.85 15.61
N TYR A 297 12.14 3.45 15.74
CA TYR A 297 11.22 3.34 14.60
C TYR A 297 11.05 4.69 13.89
N ARG A 298 10.89 5.80 14.63
CA ARG A 298 10.87 7.17 14.06
C ARG A 298 12.19 7.55 13.38
N SER A 299 13.33 7.11 13.90
CA SER A 299 14.65 7.43 13.35
C SER A 299 14.90 6.88 11.93
N TRP A 300 14.18 5.83 11.52
CA TRP A 300 14.30 5.25 10.17
C TRP A 300 13.73 6.16 9.07
N GLY A 301 12.93 7.17 9.46
CA GLY A 301 12.32 8.12 8.55
C GLY A 301 11.03 7.61 7.92
N ASP A 302 10.72 8.15 6.74
CA ASP A 302 9.47 7.91 6.02
C ASP A 302 9.67 6.86 4.91
N ASN A 303 8.91 5.76 4.98
CA ASN A 303 8.89 4.71 3.96
C ASN A 303 7.85 4.94 2.86
N GLY A 304 7.15 6.08 2.87
CA GLY A 304 6.15 6.45 1.85
C GLY A 304 4.79 5.76 2.02
N VAL A 305 4.58 5.04 3.12
CA VAL A 305 3.30 4.36 3.41
C VAL A 305 2.17 5.35 3.68
N ILE A 306 0.95 4.97 3.33
CA ILE A 306 -0.28 5.60 3.82
C ILE A 306 -0.74 4.81 5.06
N MET A 307 -0.31 5.26 6.24
CA MET A 307 -0.69 4.66 7.52
C MET A 307 -2.09 5.08 7.96
N VAL A 308 -2.95 4.11 8.30
CA VAL A 308 -4.38 4.31 8.55
C VAL A 308 -4.78 4.02 10.00
N GLY A 309 -5.30 5.04 10.68
CA GLY A 309 -5.90 4.90 12.01
C GLY A 309 -7.40 4.57 11.96
N ALA A 310 -7.95 4.15 13.10
CA ALA A 310 -9.38 3.84 13.24
C ALA A 310 -10.13 5.00 13.91
N GLY A 311 -11.09 5.54 13.17
CA GLY A 311 -12.00 6.59 13.61
C GLY A 311 -13.42 6.09 13.87
N THR A 312 -14.15 6.79 14.72
CA THR A 312 -15.57 6.55 14.95
C THR A 312 -16.44 7.11 13.82
N LYS A 313 -17.51 6.39 13.44
CA LYS A 313 -18.56 6.85 12.51
C LYS A 313 -19.09 8.23 12.87
N ILE A 314 -19.39 8.43 14.16
CA ILE A 314 -19.84 9.72 14.71
C ILE A 314 -18.64 10.46 15.27
N GLY A 315 -18.43 11.69 14.81
CA GLY A 315 -17.39 12.58 15.34
C GLY A 315 -15.99 12.38 14.75
N ARG A 316 -15.69 11.25 14.06
CA ARG A 316 -14.34 10.95 13.55
C ARG A 316 -13.28 11.03 14.63
N ASN A 317 -13.64 10.62 15.84
CA ASN A 317 -12.76 10.57 16.99
C ASN A 317 -11.95 9.29 16.95
N LYS A 318 -10.78 9.30 17.59
CA LYS A 318 -9.95 8.10 17.68
C LYS A 318 -10.68 6.98 18.42
N CYS A 319 -10.76 5.79 17.81
CA CYS A 319 -11.18 4.59 18.50
C CYS A 319 -10.22 4.24 19.66
N SER A 320 -10.74 3.70 20.76
CA SER A 320 -9.97 3.45 21.98
C SER A 320 -8.75 2.55 21.78
N PHE A 321 -8.81 1.62 20.82
CA PHE A 321 -7.74 0.68 20.49
C PHE A 321 -6.76 1.21 19.42
N SER A 322 -7.08 2.27 18.68
CA SER A 322 -6.25 2.71 17.54
C SER A 322 -4.92 3.24 18.03
N ASN A 323 -3.82 2.75 17.42
CA ASN A 323 -2.54 3.44 17.48
C ASN A 323 -2.67 4.85 16.87
N TYR A 324 -1.81 5.76 17.31
CA TYR A 324 -1.87 7.18 16.96
C TYR A 324 -0.50 7.84 17.01
N GLY A 325 -0.40 9.06 16.49
CA GLY A 325 0.83 9.86 16.47
C GLY A 325 1.16 10.32 15.06
N THR A 326 2.23 11.10 14.90
CA THR A 326 2.60 11.78 13.65
C THR A 326 2.85 10.84 12.46
N ARG A 327 3.08 9.54 12.71
CA ARG A 327 3.19 8.50 11.66
C ARG A 327 1.85 8.04 11.09
N VAL A 328 0.72 8.33 11.73
CA VAL A 328 -0.63 8.00 11.23
C VAL A 328 -1.13 9.17 10.39
N HIS A 329 -1.48 8.91 9.12
CA HIS A 329 -1.70 9.97 8.13
C HIS A 329 -3.18 10.29 7.93
N VAL A 330 -4.01 9.25 7.90
CA VAL A 330 -5.45 9.31 7.59
C VAL A 330 -6.19 8.27 8.40
N GLN A 331 -7.52 8.39 8.47
CA GLN A 331 -8.39 7.45 9.17
C GLN A 331 -9.53 6.94 8.30
N GLY A 332 -10.10 5.81 8.69
CA GLY A 332 -11.38 5.29 8.18
C GLY A 332 -12.28 4.87 9.34
N TRP A 333 -13.49 4.42 9.05
CA TRP A 333 -14.39 3.93 10.10
C TRP A 333 -13.82 2.62 10.67
N GLY A 334 -13.75 2.54 11.99
CA GLY A 334 -13.19 1.40 12.71
C GLY A 334 -14.02 0.93 13.90
N ASP A 335 -15.23 1.44 14.10
CA ASP A 335 -15.97 1.36 15.37
C ASP A 335 -17.15 0.37 15.38
N TRP A 336 -16.97 -0.84 14.84
CA TRP A 336 -18.01 -1.89 14.81
C TRP A 336 -19.30 -1.44 14.11
N THR A 337 -19.17 -0.59 13.10
CA THR A 337 -20.29 -0.09 12.28
C THR A 337 -20.13 -0.38 10.80
N VAL A 338 -19.12 -1.18 10.42
CA VAL A 338 -18.82 -1.48 9.01
C VAL A 338 -19.51 -2.78 8.62
N VAL A 339 -20.45 -2.66 7.67
CA VAL A 339 -21.16 -3.79 7.07
C VAL A 339 -20.37 -4.36 5.90
N THR A 340 -20.10 -5.66 5.91
CA THR A 340 -19.33 -6.34 4.86
C THR A 340 -19.62 -7.87 4.81
N THR A 341 -19.02 -8.57 3.86
CA THR A 341 -19.04 -10.04 3.74
C THR A 341 -18.27 -10.71 4.88
N GLY A 342 -18.39 -12.03 5.01
CA GLY A 342 -17.66 -12.88 5.95
C GLY A 342 -18.45 -13.16 7.24
N ILE A 343 -17.93 -14.08 8.07
CA ILE A 343 -18.65 -14.64 9.23
C ILE A 343 -19.23 -13.51 10.07
N GLY A 344 -20.54 -13.56 10.34
CA GLY A 344 -21.20 -12.38 10.86
C GLY A 344 -22.47 -12.57 11.63
N ASP A 345 -22.94 -11.43 12.09
CA ASP A 345 -24.07 -11.18 12.97
C ASP A 345 -25.21 -10.46 12.25
N LEU A 346 -25.07 -10.25 10.93
CA LEU A 346 -26.09 -9.63 10.09
C LEU A 346 -26.90 -10.67 9.30
N TYR A 347 -26.23 -11.66 8.72
CA TYR A 347 -26.87 -12.71 7.93
C TYR A 347 -25.95 -13.94 7.80
N ASP A 348 -26.49 -15.12 8.09
CA ASP A 348 -25.80 -16.42 8.01
C ASP A 348 -26.51 -17.31 6.99
N GLY A 349 -26.16 -17.10 5.72
CA GLY A 349 -26.81 -17.74 4.60
C GLY A 349 -26.31 -19.15 4.29
N VAL A 350 -26.87 -19.73 3.24
CA VAL A 350 -26.47 -21.02 2.66
C VAL A 350 -25.84 -20.74 1.29
N PRO A 351 -24.71 -21.38 0.94
CA PRO A 351 -23.90 -22.27 1.78
C PRO A 351 -23.24 -21.53 2.95
N ALA A 352 -23.22 -22.15 4.13
CA ALA A 352 -22.64 -21.56 5.33
C ALA A 352 -21.15 -21.22 5.13
N GLY A 353 -20.72 -20.05 5.58
CA GLY A 353 -19.37 -19.52 5.34
C GLY A 353 -19.21 -18.80 4.00
N ASP A 354 -19.96 -19.20 2.97
CA ASP A 354 -19.91 -18.64 1.62
C ASP A 354 -21.00 -17.59 1.36
N ASN A 355 -21.89 -17.35 2.32
CA ASN A 355 -23.02 -16.43 2.19
C ASN A 355 -23.30 -15.68 3.50
N ASP A 356 -22.22 -15.30 4.18
CA ASP A 356 -22.27 -14.71 5.51
C ASP A 356 -21.92 -13.22 5.43
N TYR A 357 -22.60 -12.41 6.25
CA TYR A 357 -22.39 -10.97 6.33
C TYR A 357 -22.39 -10.53 7.79
N THR A 358 -21.56 -9.54 8.08
CA THR A 358 -21.49 -8.87 9.39
C THR A 358 -21.86 -7.40 9.28
N HIS A 359 -22.39 -6.83 10.35
CA HIS A 359 -22.57 -5.39 10.50
C HIS A 359 -21.60 -4.73 11.47
N THR A 360 -20.67 -5.51 12.03
CA THR A 360 -19.80 -5.10 13.14
C THR A 360 -18.30 -5.25 12.82
N PHE A 361 -17.92 -5.33 11.53
CA PHE A 361 -16.51 -5.27 11.18
C PHE A 361 -15.89 -3.95 11.68
N ALA A 362 -14.68 -4.03 12.22
CA ALA A 362 -14.09 -2.99 13.06
C ALA A 362 -12.56 -3.02 13.00
N GLY A 363 -11.92 -2.22 13.84
CA GLY A 363 -10.47 -2.16 13.93
C GLY A 363 -9.87 -1.20 12.91
N THR A 364 -8.55 -0.99 13.01
CA THR A 364 -7.78 -0.33 11.95
C THR A 364 -7.91 -1.05 10.60
N SER A 365 -8.33 -2.32 10.60
CA SER A 365 -8.61 -3.13 9.41
C SER A 365 -9.80 -2.66 8.59
N SER A 366 -10.96 -2.48 9.21
CA SER A 366 -12.11 -1.89 8.49
C SER A 366 -11.80 -0.47 7.99
N ALA A 367 -11.01 0.30 8.74
CA ALA A 367 -10.54 1.62 8.31
C ALA A 367 -9.57 1.52 7.12
N GLY A 368 -8.63 0.57 7.14
CA GLY A 368 -7.66 0.29 6.08
C GLY A 368 -8.33 -0.07 4.76
N ALA A 369 -9.33 -0.95 4.80
CA ALA A 369 -10.15 -1.31 3.65
C ALA A 369 -10.91 -0.09 3.08
N ILE A 370 -11.50 0.74 3.94
CA ILE A 370 -12.21 1.95 3.53
C ILE A 370 -11.27 2.95 2.85
N VAL A 371 -10.12 3.24 3.46
CA VAL A 371 -9.12 4.16 2.89
C VAL A 371 -8.53 3.62 1.59
N THR A 372 -8.28 2.30 1.51
CA THR A 372 -7.80 1.65 0.28
C THR A 372 -8.79 1.82 -0.87
N SER A 373 -10.09 1.75 -0.59
CA SER A 373 -11.11 2.03 -1.61
C SER A 373 -11.05 3.48 -2.11
N ALA A 374 -10.80 4.45 -1.23
CA ALA A 374 -10.60 5.85 -1.63
C ALA A 374 -9.36 6.00 -2.52
N VAL A 375 -8.24 5.40 -2.12
CA VAL A 375 -6.99 5.40 -2.90
C VAL A 375 -7.21 4.84 -4.30
N VAL A 376 -7.84 3.65 -4.40
CA VAL A 376 -8.08 2.97 -5.68
C VAL A 376 -9.03 3.79 -6.57
N ALA A 377 -10.10 4.35 -6.02
CA ALA A 377 -11.02 5.19 -6.80
C ALA A 377 -10.34 6.46 -7.32
N ILE A 378 -9.60 7.17 -6.47
CA ILE A 378 -8.86 8.38 -6.90
C ILE A 378 -7.81 8.03 -7.96
N GLN A 379 -7.09 6.92 -7.78
CA GLN A 379 -6.06 6.47 -8.73
C GLN A 379 -6.66 6.02 -10.07
N SER A 380 -7.81 5.35 -10.04
CA SER A 380 -8.57 4.96 -11.24
C SER A 380 -9.04 6.19 -12.01
N TRP A 381 -9.62 7.19 -11.31
CA TRP A 381 -9.99 8.46 -11.91
C TRP A 381 -8.78 9.18 -12.52
N TYR A 382 -7.68 9.32 -11.77
CA TYR A 382 -6.49 10.03 -12.22
C TYR A 382 -5.88 9.36 -13.44
N LYS A 383 -5.83 8.04 -13.46
CA LYS A 383 -5.33 7.26 -14.60
C LYS A 383 -6.19 7.43 -15.83
N ARG A 384 -7.52 7.41 -15.69
CA ARG A 384 -8.44 7.68 -16.79
C ARG A 384 -8.32 9.11 -17.32
N ALA A 385 -8.13 10.10 -16.45
CA ALA A 385 -8.04 11.49 -16.85
C ALA A 385 -6.70 11.82 -17.53
N THR A 386 -5.59 11.28 -17.01
CA THR A 386 -4.24 11.76 -17.37
C THR A 386 -3.42 10.76 -18.18
N ASN A 387 -3.83 9.49 -18.25
CA ASN A 387 -3.00 8.36 -18.71
C ASN A 387 -1.73 8.12 -17.84
N HIS A 388 -1.67 8.72 -16.66
CA HIS A 388 -0.59 8.59 -15.69
C HIS A 388 -1.09 8.13 -14.33
N VAL A 389 -0.17 7.92 -13.40
CA VAL A 389 -0.50 7.47 -12.03
C VAL A 389 0.01 8.46 -11.00
N LEU A 390 -0.66 8.51 -9.84
CA LEU A 390 -0.16 9.22 -8.67
C LEU A 390 0.84 8.31 -7.97
N TYR A 391 1.96 8.88 -7.56
CA TYR A 391 2.93 8.20 -6.72
C TYR A 391 2.49 8.24 -5.25
N PRO A 392 3.04 7.36 -4.40
CA PRO A 392 2.56 7.18 -3.02
C PRO A 392 2.50 8.46 -2.19
N LEU A 393 3.55 9.28 -2.23
CA LEU A 393 3.57 10.55 -1.51
C LEU A 393 2.53 11.56 -2.03
N GLU A 394 2.26 11.53 -3.33
CA GLU A 394 1.31 12.43 -3.99
C GLU A 394 -0.11 12.07 -3.59
N MET A 395 -0.43 10.76 -3.64
CA MET A 395 -1.69 10.23 -3.12
C MET A 395 -1.85 10.56 -1.64
N ARG A 396 -0.84 10.26 -0.81
CA ARG A 396 -0.90 10.49 0.64
C ARG A 396 -1.17 11.95 0.99
N ASN A 397 -0.42 12.88 0.38
CA ASN A 397 -0.58 14.30 0.62
C ASN A 397 -1.94 14.80 0.15
N LEU A 398 -2.43 14.31 -1.00
CA LEU A 398 -3.77 14.62 -1.48
C LEU A 398 -4.85 14.20 -0.47
N LEU A 399 -4.76 12.98 0.06
CA LEU A 399 -5.72 12.50 1.07
C LEU A 399 -5.68 13.33 2.35
N ILE A 400 -4.49 13.72 2.81
CA ILE A 400 -4.31 14.57 3.99
C ILE A 400 -4.90 15.97 3.75
N GLU A 401 -4.59 16.61 2.61
CA GLU A 401 -5.01 17.98 2.28
C GLU A 401 -6.53 18.08 2.08
N THR A 402 -7.13 17.06 1.48
CA THR A 402 -8.53 17.11 1.02
C THR A 402 -9.50 16.34 1.91
N GLY A 403 -8.98 15.59 2.87
CA GLY A 403 -9.76 14.83 3.84
C GLY A 403 -10.52 15.72 4.83
N LEU A 404 -11.54 15.13 5.44
CA LEU A 404 -12.31 15.76 6.52
C LEU A 404 -11.52 15.65 7.83
N ALA A 405 -11.33 16.78 8.50
CA ALA A 405 -10.57 16.84 9.75
C ALA A 405 -11.10 15.86 10.81
N GLN A 406 -10.16 15.29 11.57
CA GLN A 406 -10.44 14.46 12.74
C GLN A 406 -11.31 15.23 13.76
N GLY A 407 -12.14 14.49 14.51
CA GLY A 407 -12.75 15.00 15.72
C GLY A 407 -11.71 15.34 16.80
N ASN A 408 -12.09 16.22 17.71
CA ASN A 408 -11.23 16.74 18.78
C ASN A 408 -11.70 16.32 20.18
N GLU A 409 -12.68 15.43 20.30
CA GLU A 409 -13.24 15.02 21.59
C GLU A 409 -12.37 13.97 22.29
N VAL A 410 -11.63 13.17 21.50
CA VAL A 410 -10.72 12.13 22.01
C VAL A 410 -9.29 12.45 21.58
N ARG A 411 -8.35 12.42 22.54
CA ARG A 411 -6.92 12.65 22.27
C ARG A 411 -6.31 11.52 21.43
N GLY A 412 -5.35 11.90 20.59
CA GLY A 412 -4.54 11.00 19.77
C GLY A 412 -4.74 11.28 18.29
N HIS A 413 -3.65 11.53 17.57
CA HIS A 413 -3.70 11.89 16.15
C HIS A 413 -3.83 10.64 15.28
N ILE A 414 -4.89 10.58 14.47
CA ILE A 414 -5.14 9.54 13.46
C ILE A 414 -5.43 10.12 12.07
N GLY A 415 -5.22 11.43 11.88
CA GLY A 415 -5.34 12.07 10.57
C GLY A 415 -6.77 12.32 10.09
N ALA A 416 -6.88 12.82 8.85
CA ALA A 416 -8.16 13.16 8.23
C ALA A 416 -8.86 11.91 7.67
N LEU A 417 -10.20 11.92 7.63
CA LEU A 417 -10.99 10.93 6.89
C LEU A 417 -10.96 11.30 5.40
N PRO A 418 -10.47 10.44 4.48
CA PRO A 418 -10.46 10.75 3.05
C PRO A 418 -11.83 11.18 2.52
N ASN A 419 -11.83 12.13 1.59
CA ASN A 419 -13.02 12.54 0.86
C ASN A 419 -12.72 12.52 -0.64
N ILE A 420 -13.29 11.56 -1.35
CA ILE A 420 -12.98 11.30 -2.76
C ILE A 420 -13.38 12.48 -3.64
N ARG A 421 -14.52 13.13 -3.36
CA ARG A 421 -14.96 14.32 -4.09
C ARG A 421 -13.97 15.46 -3.96
N ASN A 422 -13.57 15.81 -2.74
CA ASN A 422 -12.61 16.89 -2.51
C ASN A 422 -11.27 16.60 -3.22
N ALA A 423 -10.79 15.36 -3.15
CA ALA A 423 -9.56 14.93 -3.82
C ALA A 423 -9.64 15.10 -5.35
N ILE A 424 -10.70 14.59 -5.97
CA ILE A 424 -10.91 14.69 -7.43
C ILE A 424 -11.09 16.16 -7.85
N GLU A 425 -11.85 16.97 -7.12
CA GLU A 425 -12.05 18.39 -7.45
C GLU A 425 -10.79 19.24 -7.23
N LYS A 426 -9.92 18.87 -6.29
CA LYS A 426 -8.57 19.47 -6.19
C LYS A 426 -7.76 19.10 -7.43
N LEU A 427 -7.71 17.82 -7.82
CA LEU A 427 -6.95 17.37 -8.99
C LEU A 427 -7.41 18.04 -10.28
N LYS A 428 -8.73 18.15 -10.52
CA LYS A 428 -9.28 18.87 -11.68
C LYS A 428 -8.84 20.32 -11.78
N ARG A 429 -8.62 21.01 -10.65
CA ARG A 429 -8.17 22.40 -10.63
C ARG A 429 -6.68 22.56 -10.91
N VAL A 430 -5.86 21.60 -10.45
CA VAL A 430 -4.40 21.70 -10.56
C VAL A 430 -3.83 21.07 -11.82
N ILE A 431 -4.63 20.32 -12.58
CA ILE A 431 -4.29 19.74 -13.89
C ILE A 431 -4.78 20.67 -14.99
N ILE A 432 -3.92 20.91 -15.99
CA ILE A 432 -4.25 21.63 -17.21
C ILE A 432 -3.68 20.92 -18.44
N TYR A 433 -4.41 20.94 -19.55
CA TYR A 433 -3.92 20.46 -20.84
C TYR A 433 -3.31 21.63 -21.60
N PHE A 434 -2.12 21.43 -22.14
CA PHE A 434 -1.44 22.40 -22.95
C PHE A 434 -2.08 22.47 -24.33
N ASP A 435 -2.46 23.67 -24.74
CA ASP A 435 -3.06 23.96 -26.05
C ASP A 435 -1.95 24.07 -27.12
N ILE A 436 -1.85 23.07 -28.00
CA ILE A 436 -0.86 23.03 -29.08
C ILE A 436 -1.42 23.80 -30.27
N LYS A 437 -0.70 24.83 -30.72
CA LYS A 437 -1.15 25.70 -31.81
C LYS A 437 -0.46 25.32 -33.12
N ASN A 438 -1.25 25.00 -34.15
CA ASN A 438 -0.84 24.92 -35.56
C ASN A 438 0.45 24.11 -35.86
N ASP A 439 0.63 22.96 -35.20
CA ASP A 439 1.82 22.12 -35.32
C ASP A 439 3.17 22.84 -35.09
N GLU A 440 3.17 23.93 -34.32
CA GLU A 440 4.38 24.68 -33.98
C GLU A 440 5.19 23.97 -32.88
N ASP A 441 6.48 24.29 -32.80
CA ASP A 441 7.33 23.92 -31.67
C ASP A 441 6.76 24.48 -30.36
N ILE A 442 6.81 23.67 -29.30
CA ILE A 442 6.35 24.08 -27.97
C ILE A 442 7.53 24.71 -27.23
N TYR A 443 7.48 26.02 -26.97
CA TYR A 443 8.56 26.73 -26.30
C TYR A 443 8.42 26.74 -24.77
N ALA A 444 9.57 26.81 -24.10
CA ALA A 444 9.68 26.80 -22.65
C ALA A 444 8.88 27.92 -21.95
N ASN A 445 8.76 29.09 -22.57
CA ASN A 445 8.02 30.21 -22.01
C ASN A 445 6.50 29.94 -21.98
N ASP A 446 5.97 29.22 -22.97
CA ASP A 446 4.55 28.88 -23.01
C ASP A 446 4.22 27.91 -21.86
N ILE A 447 4.99 26.82 -21.73
CA ILE A 447 4.82 25.85 -20.64
C ILE A 447 4.99 26.55 -19.28
N LYS A 448 5.96 27.45 -19.15
CA LYS A 448 6.19 28.22 -17.92
C LYS A 448 4.96 29.03 -17.51
N GLY A 449 4.19 29.58 -18.46
CA GLY A 449 2.94 30.28 -18.18
C GLY A 449 1.91 29.38 -17.49
N TYR A 450 1.66 28.19 -18.05
CA TYR A 450 0.76 27.20 -17.43
C TYR A 450 1.25 26.75 -16.04
N LEU A 451 2.56 26.56 -15.90
CA LEU A 451 3.21 26.23 -14.63
C LEU A 451 3.21 27.38 -13.62
N GLN A 452 2.66 28.57 -13.89
CA GLN A 452 2.43 29.57 -12.84
C GLN A 452 1.13 29.30 -12.09
N GLU A 453 0.10 28.80 -12.78
CA GLU A 453 -1.25 28.65 -12.24
C GLU A 453 -1.61 27.20 -11.88
N HIS A 454 -0.93 26.23 -12.51
CA HIS A 454 -1.25 24.81 -12.36
C HIS A 454 -0.06 24.01 -11.81
N GLU A 455 -0.33 22.90 -11.13
CA GLU A 455 0.70 22.01 -10.61
C GLU A 455 1.12 20.95 -11.63
N VAL A 456 0.21 20.62 -12.55
CA VAL A 456 0.39 19.56 -13.56
C VAL A 456 -0.01 20.09 -14.93
N VAL A 457 0.92 20.06 -15.87
CA VAL A 457 0.68 20.38 -17.29
C VAL A 457 0.76 19.10 -18.11
N ILE A 458 -0.25 18.83 -18.93
CA ILE A 458 -0.32 17.66 -19.82
C ILE A 458 -0.23 18.12 -21.27
N ILE A 459 0.77 17.65 -21.99
CA ILE A 459 0.97 17.86 -23.42
C ILE A 459 0.63 16.56 -24.13
N ASN A 460 -0.47 16.55 -24.89
CA ASN A 460 -0.89 15.38 -25.66
C ASN A 460 -0.64 15.65 -27.14
N LEU A 461 0.29 14.93 -27.74
CA LEU A 461 0.57 15.00 -29.16
C LEU A 461 -0.31 14.00 -29.90
N SER A 462 -0.94 14.45 -30.98
CA SER A 462 -1.75 13.62 -31.87
C SER A 462 -1.39 13.90 -33.33
N ASP A 463 -1.89 13.10 -34.28
CA ASP A 463 -1.60 13.31 -35.71
C ASP A 463 -2.12 14.68 -36.23
N SER A 464 -3.05 15.34 -35.52
CA SER A 464 -3.60 16.66 -35.88
C SER A 464 -3.14 17.80 -34.96
N GLU A 465 -2.42 17.48 -33.89
CA GLU A 465 -1.90 18.42 -32.90
C GLU A 465 -0.51 17.90 -32.49
N TRP A 466 0.45 18.00 -33.40
CA TRP A 466 1.79 17.46 -33.22
C TRP A 466 2.81 18.58 -33.03
N SER A 467 3.96 18.26 -32.42
CA SER A 467 5.06 19.22 -32.31
C SER A 467 6.37 18.46 -32.47
N GLU A 468 7.26 18.96 -33.33
CA GLU A 468 8.56 18.36 -33.57
C GLU A 468 9.45 18.55 -32.33
N SER A 469 9.58 19.79 -31.86
CA SER A 469 10.42 20.12 -30.71
C SER A 469 9.64 20.67 -29.53
N ILE A 470 9.92 20.14 -28.34
CA ILE A 470 9.31 20.54 -27.07
C ILE A 470 10.40 20.99 -26.11
N PHE A 471 10.46 22.28 -25.82
CA PHE A 471 11.44 22.89 -24.94
C PHE A 471 10.91 23.02 -23.51
N ILE A 472 11.50 22.27 -22.58
CA ILE A 472 11.07 22.27 -21.18
C ILE A 472 11.73 23.42 -20.42
N PRO A 473 10.96 24.25 -19.68
CA PRO A 473 11.54 25.36 -18.91
C PRO A 473 12.51 24.85 -17.85
N THR A 474 13.54 25.62 -17.53
CA THR A 474 14.52 25.23 -16.50
C THR A 474 13.85 24.94 -15.16
N ALA A 475 14.27 23.87 -14.48
CA ALA A 475 13.84 23.59 -13.12
C ALA A 475 14.33 24.69 -12.16
N SER A 476 13.50 25.04 -11.19
CA SER A 476 13.79 26.09 -10.21
C SER A 476 12.92 25.90 -8.97
N LEU A 477 13.29 26.56 -7.87
CA LEU A 477 12.47 26.54 -6.65
C LEU A 477 11.01 26.97 -6.90
N LEU A 478 10.75 27.80 -7.91
CA LEU A 478 9.39 28.25 -8.27
C LEU A 478 8.53 27.16 -8.89
N ASN A 479 9.13 26.20 -9.59
CA ASN A 479 8.41 25.07 -10.19
C ASN A 479 8.70 23.75 -9.46
N LYS A 480 9.30 23.80 -8.27
CA LYS A 480 9.52 22.62 -7.43
C LYS A 480 8.20 21.88 -7.21
N THR A 481 8.22 20.57 -7.33
CA THR A 481 7.06 19.63 -7.27
C THR A 481 6.10 19.68 -8.45
N LYS A 482 6.20 20.68 -9.35
CA LYS A 482 5.36 20.72 -10.54
C LYS A 482 5.72 19.60 -11.50
N ARG A 483 4.73 19.20 -12.31
CA ARG A 483 4.82 18.06 -13.22
C ARG A 483 4.50 18.48 -14.65
N ILE A 484 5.24 17.91 -15.59
CA ILE A 484 4.92 17.97 -17.01
C ILE A 484 4.79 16.54 -17.52
N TYR A 485 3.64 16.24 -18.09
CA TYR A 485 3.37 15.01 -18.80
C TYR A 485 3.41 15.29 -20.29
N ILE A 486 4.12 14.46 -21.04
CA ILE A 486 4.15 14.54 -22.50
C ILE A 486 3.81 13.16 -23.04
N ASN A 487 2.70 13.08 -23.78
CA ASN A 487 2.17 11.86 -24.35
C ASN A 487 2.24 11.96 -25.87
N ASN A 488 3.06 11.14 -26.51
CA ASN A 488 3.10 11.09 -27.95
C ASN A 488 2.18 9.99 -28.49
N ASN A 489 0.95 10.35 -28.85
CA ASN A 489 0.02 9.45 -29.53
C ASN A 489 0.06 9.60 -31.06
N SER A 490 0.88 10.51 -31.57
CA SER A 490 1.07 10.72 -33.00
C SER A 490 1.94 9.62 -33.62
N GLN A 491 1.93 9.53 -34.95
CA GLN A 491 2.80 8.64 -35.71
C GLN A 491 4.22 9.16 -35.86
N TYR A 492 4.45 10.43 -35.53
CA TYR A 492 5.72 11.12 -35.65
C TYR A 492 6.54 11.00 -34.36
N THR A 493 7.85 11.22 -34.42
CA THR A 493 8.72 11.24 -33.24
C THR A 493 8.99 12.67 -32.84
N SER A 494 8.86 12.99 -31.56
CA SER A 494 9.12 14.35 -31.04
C SER A 494 10.38 14.40 -30.21
N GLU A 495 11.01 15.57 -30.19
CA GLU A 495 12.24 15.86 -29.50
C GLU A 495 11.95 16.67 -28.23
N VAL A 496 12.24 16.10 -27.06
CA VAL A 496 12.04 16.78 -25.77
C VAL A 496 13.37 17.30 -25.24
N TYR A 497 13.52 18.62 -25.25
CA TYR A 497 14.71 19.33 -24.83
C TYR A 497 14.61 19.72 -23.35
N LEU A 498 15.40 19.09 -22.49
CA LEU A 498 15.52 19.42 -21.07
C LEU A 498 16.59 20.50 -20.88
N ASN A 499 16.26 21.59 -20.18
CA ASN A 499 17.19 22.69 -19.86
C ASN A 499 17.95 23.24 -21.08
N PHE A 500 17.33 23.25 -22.27
CA PHE A 500 17.98 23.64 -23.53
C PHE A 500 19.26 22.85 -23.84
N SER A 501 19.34 21.58 -23.41
CA SER A 501 20.46 20.69 -23.74
C SER A 501 20.53 20.42 -25.24
N ASP A 502 21.73 20.35 -25.82
CA ASP A 502 21.94 19.95 -27.22
C ASP A 502 21.57 18.49 -27.52
N ASN A 503 21.24 17.69 -26.49
CA ASN A 503 20.84 16.29 -26.63
C ASN A 503 19.36 16.12 -26.23
N PRO A 504 18.42 16.14 -27.19
CA PRO A 504 17.01 15.91 -26.89
C PRO A 504 16.76 14.45 -26.52
N ARG A 505 15.69 14.24 -25.77
CA ARG A 505 15.10 12.91 -25.63
C ARG A 505 14.06 12.70 -26.72
N PHE A 506 14.26 11.69 -27.54
CA PHE A 506 13.27 11.27 -28.54
C PHE A 506 12.10 10.54 -27.88
N LEU A 507 10.88 10.97 -28.20
CA LEU A 507 9.63 10.38 -27.76
C LEU A 507 8.89 9.83 -28.98
N LYS A 508 8.88 8.50 -29.14
CA LYS A 508 8.27 7.82 -30.28
C LYS A 508 6.76 7.67 -30.12
N LYS A 509 6.10 7.19 -31.17
CA LYS A 509 4.68 6.80 -31.14
C LYS A 509 4.37 5.92 -29.93
N ASN A 510 3.31 6.28 -29.21
CA ASN A 510 2.80 5.65 -27.99
C ASN A 510 3.77 5.66 -26.80
N GLU A 511 4.80 6.51 -26.84
CA GLU A 511 5.66 6.75 -25.69
C GLU A 511 5.17 7.97 -24.89
N SER A 512 5.43 7.92 -23.59
CA SER A 512 5.12 9.02 -22.68
C SER A 512 6.27 9.28 -21.74
N ILE A 513 6.38 10.52 -21.27
CA ILE A 513 7.37 10.94 -20.28
C ILE A 513 6.69 11.76 -19.19
N LEU A 514 7.04 11.46 -17.94
CA LEU A 514 6.72 12.28 -16.78
C LEU A 514 7.98 12.99 -16.30
N LEU A 515 7.92 14.31 -16.23
CA LEU A 515 8.96 15.16 -15.67
C LEU A 515 8.47 15.74 -14.35
N VAL A 516 9.24 15.54 -13.28
CA VAL A 516 8.96 16.13 -11.96
C VAL A 516 10.13 17.01 -11.55
N SER A 517 9.87 18.28 -11.25
CA SER A 517 10.90 19.21 -10.80
C SER A 517 11.20 19.01 -9.31
N ASP A 518 12.47 18.82 -8.95
CA ASP A 518 12.92 18.83 -7.55
C ASP A 518 13.32 20.24 -7.07
N GLY A 519 13.21 21.24 -7.94
CA GLY A 519 13.61 22.62 -7.72
C GLY A 519 15.01 22.97 -8.23
N GLN A 520 15.77 21.97 -8.71
CA GLN A 520 17.08 22.14 -9.33
C GLN A 520 17.13 21.49 -10.71
N GLU A 521 16.53 20.31 -10.86
CA GLU A 521 16.48 19.54 -12.10
C GLU A 521 15.08 18.94 -12.35
N TRP A 522 14.80 18.64 -13.61
CA TRP A 522 13.66 17.82 -14.00
C TRP A 522 14.07 16.35 -13.99
N ARG A 523 13.46 15.57 -13.10
CA ARG A 523 13.67 14.13 -13.06
C ARG A 523 12.64 13.43 -13.91
N ASN A 524 13.12 12.61 -14.83
CA ASN A 524 12.30 11.61 -15.49
C ASN A 524 11.97 10.48 -14.50
N ARG A 525 10.69 10.12 -14.36
CA ARG A 525 10.26 9.00 -13.50
C ARG A 525 9.72 7.82 -14.30
#